data_AF-A0A950KW15-F1
#
_entry.id   AF-A0A950KW15-F1
#
_cell.length_a   1.000
_cell.length_b   1.000
_cell.length_c   1.000
_cell.angle_alpha   90.00
_cell.angle_beta   90.00
_cell.angle_gamma   90.00
#
_symmetry.space_group_name_H-M   'P 1'
#
loop_
_entity.id
_entity.type
_entity.pdbx_description
1 polymer ?
#
loop_
_entity_poly.entity_id
_entity_poly.type
_entity_poly.pdbx_seq_one_letter_code
_entity_poly.pdbx_strand_id
1 'polypeptide(L)'
;TRYDAELANEYGNLASRTVAMVLRYRDGVVPAVATDPALVVEFAGVPNRVAALLDRAEATQALELIWAQVRRLNRYVEERAPWLLARDRGRADALDQTLASLAEGIRAVSVLLHPYMPSSTARLLDALGAPDTGYKSAAFAALVNRARVGELQPLFPKRA
;
A
#
# COMPACT_ATOMS: atom_id res chain seq x y z
N THR A 1 -16.09 16.52 4.60
CA THR A 1 -15.61 16.56 6.01
C THR A 1 -14.09 16.49 6.04
N ARG A 2 -13.44 16.80 7.18
CA ARG A 2 -11.99 16.54 7.36
C ARG A 2 -11.61 15.09 7.02
N TYR A 3 -12.54 14.18 7.29
CA TYR A 3 -12.46 12.76 6.96
C TYR A 3 -12.34 12.47 5.46
N ASP A 4 -13.13 13.14 4.59
CA ASP A 4 -13.00 13.00 3.12
C ASP A 4 -11.65 13.53 2.60
N ALA A 5 -11.13 14.58 3.24
CA ALA A 5 -9.87 15.19 2.86
C ALA A 5 -8.67 14.30 3.25
N GLU A 6 -8.68 13.67 4.43
CA GLU A 6 -7.62 12.75 4.85
C GLU A 6 -7.68 11.42 4.06
N LEU A 7 -8.88 10.89 3.76
CA LEU A 7 -9.08 9.68 2.95
C LEU A 7 -8.49 9.80 1.54
N ALA A 8 -8.89 10.87 0.83
CA ALA A 8 -8.50 11.06 -0.56
C ALA A 8 -7.03 11.47 -0.69
N ASN A 9 -6.54 12.32 0.22
CA ASN A 9 -5.20 12.90 0.09
C ASN A 9 -4.09 11.97 0.55
N GLU A 10 -4.28 11.11 1.56
CA GLU A 10 -3.19 10.27 2.07
C GLU A 10 -3.17 8.90 1.38
N TYR A 11 -4.25 8.13 1.50
CA TYR A 11 -4.32 6.77 0.97
C TYR A 11 -4.47 6.75 -0.56
N GLY A 12 -5.41 7.55 -1.10
CA GLY A 12 -5.63 7.62 -2.55
C GLY A 12 -4.40 8.10 -3.32
N ASN A 13 -3.68 9.08 -2.79
CA ASN A 13 -2.44 9.59 -3.38
C ASN A 13 -1.29 8.58 -3.25
N LEU A 14 -1.15 7.91 -2.12
CA LEU A 14 -0.14 6.86 -1.96
C LEU A 14 -0.35 5.72 -2.98
N ALA A 15 -1.60 5.28 -3.14
CA ALA A 15 -1.97 4.25 -4.10
C ALA A 15 -1.62 4.67 -5.54
N SER A 16 -2.06 5.86 -5.97
CA SER A 16 -1.82 6.35 -7.32
C SER A 16 -0.33 6.57 -7.60
N ARG A 17 0.42 7.16 -6.65
CA ARG A 17 1.88 7.33 -6.77
C ARG A 17 2.59 5.99 -6.90
N THR A 18 2.23 5.01 -6.07
CA THR A 18 2.86 3.68 -6.09
C THR A 18 2.65 2.98 -7.42
N VAL A 19 1.40 2.89 -7.89
CA VAL A 19 1.09 2.27 -9.19
C VAL A 19 1.79 3.02 -10.34
N ALA A 20 1.75 4.35 -10.34
CA ALA A 20 2.42 5.16 -11.36
C ALA A 20 3.94 4.95 -11.37
N MET A 21 4.59 4.82 -10.21
CA MET A 21 6.02 4.54 -10.12
C MET A 21 6.38 3.16 -10.65
N VAL A 22 5.58 2.12 -10.36
CA VAL A 22 5.80 0.77 -10.91
C VAL A 22 5.61 0.76 -12.42
N LEU A 23 4.54 1.40 -12.93
CA LEU A 23 4.30 1.57 -14.37
C LEU A 23 5.48 2.27 -15.04
N ARG A 24 5.94 3.39 -14.47
CA ARG A 24 6.97 4.24 -15.07
C ARG A 24 8.37 3.65 -15.01
N TYR A 25 8.75 3.05 -13.88
CA TYR A 25 10.13 2.67 -13.64
C TYR A 25 10.41 1.20 -13.93
N ARG A 26 9.38 0.35 -13.97
CA ARG A 26 9.52 -1.11 -14.15
C ARG A 26 8.47 -1.69 -15.12
N ASP A 27 7.99 -0.86 -16.05
CA ASP A 27 7.07 -1.27 -17.12
C ASP A 27 5.82 -2.00 -16.61
N GLY A 28 5.35 -1.55 -15.45
CA GLY A 28 4.17 -2.10 -14.79
C GLY A 28 4.41 -3.42 -14.08
N VAL A 29 5.66 -3.83 -13.85
CA VAL A 29 5.97 -5.09 -13.17
C VAL A 29 6.54 -4.81 -11.79
N VAL A 30 5.88 -5.31 -10.75
CA VAL A 30 6.39 -5.25 -9.38
C VAL A 30 7.65 -6.11 -9.29
N PRO A 31 8.79 -5.55 -8.85
CA PRO A 31 10.03 -6.31 -8.70
C PRO A 31 9.87 -7.46 -7.71
N ALA A 32 10.29 -8.65 -8.10
CA ALA A 32 10.23 -9.85 -7.26
C ALA A 32 11.49 -9.94 -6.38
N VAL A 33 11.59 -9.02 -5.43
CA VAL A 33 12.72 -8.90 -4.50
C VAL A 33 12.22 -8.88 -3.06
N ALA A 34 13.14 -9.05 -2.11
CA ALA A 34 12.81 -8.91 -0.70
C ALA A 34 12.38 -7.47 -0.40
N THR A 35 11.30 -7.34 0.36
CA THR A 35 10.85 -6.04 0.88
C THR A 35 11.81 -5.53 1.95
N ASP A 36 11.68 -4.25 2.28
CA ASP A 36 12.44 -3.62 3.35
C ASP A 36 12.17 -4.31 4.71
N PRO A 37 13.19 -4.87 5.38
CA PRO A 37 13.02 -5.55 6.65
C PRO A 37 12.42 -4.66 7.74
N ALA A 38 12.64 -3.35 7.70
CA ALA A 38 12.04 -2.43 8.66
C ALA A 38 10.51 -2.44 8.55
N LEU A 39 9.98 -2.42 7.32
CA LEU A 39 8.53 -2.50 7.10
C LEU A 39 7.96 -3.86 7.50
N VAL A 40 8.69 -4.96 7.27
CA VAL A 40 8.28 -6.29 7.73
C VAL A 40 8.09 -6.30 9.25
N VAL A 41 9.05 -5.74 10.00
CA VAL A 41 8.98 -5.65 11.46
C VAL A 41 7.85 -4.74 11.92
N GLU A 42 7.69 -3.57 11.29
CA GLU A 42 6.65 -2.60 11.68
C GLU A 42 5.22 -3.10 11.41
N PHE A 43 5.02 -3.82 10.30
CA PHE A 43 3.73 -4.42 9.95
C PHE A 43 3.44 -5.73 10.69
N ALA A 44 4.44 -6.31 11.37
CA ALA A 44 4.28 -7.55 12.11
C ALA A 44 3.14 -7.42 13.14
N GLY A 45 2.20 -8.37 13.08
CA GLY A 45 1.04 -8.41 13.97
C GLY A 45 0.05 -7.25 13.84
N VAL A 46 0.20 -6.32 12.88
CA VAL A 46 -0.81 -5.29 12.61
C VAL A 46 -2.16 -5.93 12.26
N PRO A 47 -2.27 -6.92 11.35
CA PRO A 47 -3.55 -7.55 11.06
C PRO A 47 -4.22 -8.13 12.31
N ASN A 48 -3.47 -8.85 13.15
CA ASN A 48 -4.00 -9.45 14.38
C ASN A 48 -4.52 -8.41 15.36
N ARG A 49 -3.82 -7.28 15.50
CA ARG A 49 -4.28 -6.17 16.35
C ARG A 49 -5.54 -5.50 15.80
N VAL A 50 -5.61 -5.28 14.48
CA VAL A 50 -6.81 -4.75 13.82
C VAL A 50 -8.01 -5.69 14.03
N ALA A 51 -7.82 -6.99 13.81
CA ALA A 51 -8.87 -7.99 14.02
C ALA A 51 -9.36 -7.99 15.47
N ALA A 52 -8.44 -7.99 16.45
CA ALA A 52 -8.80 -7.98 17.87
C ALA A 52 -9.58 -6.71 18.29
N LEU A 53 -9.30 -5.56 17.69
CA LEU A 53 -10.06 -4.32 17.90
C LEU A 53 -11.47 -4.43 17.29
N LEU A 54 -11.57 -4.98 16.07
CA LEU A 54 -12.86 -5.20 15.41
C LEU A 54 -13.75 -6.20 16.15
N ASP A 55 -13.17 -7.28 16.69
CA ASP A 55 -13.89 -8.26 17.54
C ASP A 55 -14.48 -7.63 18.80
N ARG A 56 -13.91 -6.51 19.26
CA ARG A 56 -14.39 -5.71 20.41
C ARG A 56 -15.30 -4.56 20.01
N ALA A 57 -15.68 -4.47 18.74
CA ALA A 57 -16.43 -3.35 18.15
C ALA A 57 -15.73 -1.98 18.25
N GLU A 58 -14.39 -1.96 18.35
CA GLU A 58 -13.57 -0.74 18.44
C GLU A 58 -13.15 -0.23 17.04
N ALA A 59 -14.12 -0.05 16.15
CA ALA A 59 -13.89 0.23 14.73
C ALA A 59 -13.05 1.50 14.45
N THR A 60 -13.20 2.54 15.27
CA THR A 60 -12.41 3.77 15.17
C THR A 60 -10.93 3.53 15.47
N GLN A 61 -10.63 2.80 16.55
CA GLN A 61 -9.25 2.50 16.95
C GLN A 61 -8.57 1.57 15.93
N ALA A 62 -9.32 0.59 15.42
CA ALA A 62 -8.86 -0.27 14.33
C ALA A 62 -8.49 0.57 13.09
N LEU A 63 -9.35 1.52 12.71
CA LEU A 63 -9.08 2.39 11.58
C LEU A 63 -7.86 3.30 11.82
N GLU A 64 -7.71 3.88 13.01
CA GLU A 64 -6.54 4.69 13.38
C GLU A 64 -5.23 3.90 13.26
N LEU A 65 -5.23 2.62 13.67
CA LEU A 65 -4.08 1.72 13.54
C LEU A 65 -3.74 1.46 12.08
N ILE A 66 -4.75 1.26 11.22
CA ILE A 66 -4.53 1.10 9.77
C ILE A 66 -3.99 2.40 9.16
N TRP A 67 -4.54 3.54 9.55
CA TRP A 67 -4.11 4.86 9.06
C TRP A 67 -2.68 5.20 9.48
N ALA A 68 -2.22 4.71 10.63
CA ALA A 68 -0.82 4.81 11.03
C ALA A 68 0.12 4.13 10.01
N GLN A 69 -0.31 3.01 9.41
CA GLN A 69 0.44 2.33 8.36
C GLN A 69 0.44 3.09 7.03
N VAL A 70 -0.70 3.70 6.65
CA VAL A 70 -0.77 4.60 5.48
C VAL A 70 0.22 5.76 5.63
N ARG A 71 0.25 6.40 6.81
CA ARG A 71 1.20 7.49 7.10
C ARG A 71 2.65 6.99 7.07
N ARG A 72 2.91 5.78 7.58
CA ARG A 72 4.24 5.17 7.55
C ARG A 72 4.73 4.94 6.11
N LEU A 73 3.88 4.40 5.24
CA LEU A 73 4.22 4.18 3.84
C LEU A 73 4.43 5.51 3.09
N ASN A 74 3.62 6.53 3.37
CA ASN A 74 3.89 7.87 2.84
C ASN A 74 5.26 8.40 3.26
N ARG A 75 5.64 8.27 4.55
CA ARG A 75 7.00 8.61 5.00
C ARG A 75 8.06 7.78 4.31
N TYR A 76 7.83 6.49 4.09
CA TYR A 76 8.75 5.61 3.38
C TYR A 76 9.02 6.08 1.95
N VAL A 77 8.00 6.57 1.23
CA VAL A 77 8.18 7.16 -0.09
C VAL A 77 9.15 8.35 -0.03
N GLU A 78 8.98 9.25 0.94
CA GLU A 78 9.84 10.43 1.10
C GLU A 78 11.26 10.06 1.54
N GLU A 79 11.40 9.13 2.49
CA GLU A 79 12.70 8.62 2.99
C GLU A 79 13.52 7.96 1.87
N ARG A 80 12.87 7.18 1.01
CA ARG A 80 13.54 6.45 -0.08
C ARG A 80 13.73 7.30 -1.33
N ALA A 81 12.92 8.35 -1.50
CA ALA A 81 12.93 9.24 -2.65
C ALA A 81 13.08 8.49 -3.99
N PRO A 82 12.14 7.60 -4.37
CA PRO A 82 12.26 6.70 -5.53
C PRO A 82 12.52 7.44 -6.85
N TRP A 83 12.08 8.71 -6.98
CA TRP A 83 12.37 9.56 -8.14
C TRP A 83 13.86 9.90 -8.29
N LEU A 84 14.63 9.92 -7.19
CA LEU A 84 16.09 10.06 -7.23
C LEU A 84 16.73 8.72 -7.56
N LEU A 85 16.26 7.63 -6.93
CA LEU A 85 16.75 6.27 -7.21
C LEU A 85 16.62 5.92 -8.70
N ALA A 86 15.50 6.29 -9.32
CA ALA A 86 15.23 6.02 -10.73
C ALA A 86 16.16 6.75 -11.70
N ARG A 87 16.87 7.79 -11.24
CA ARG A 87 17.85 8.54 -12.06
C ARG A 87 19.26 7.94 -11.98
N ASP A 88 19.52 7.08 -11.00
CA ASP A 88 20.83 6.49 -10.76
C ASP A 88 20.81 4.99 -11.05
N ARG A 89 21.47 4.59 -12.14
CA ARG A 89 21.57 3.18 -12.55
C ARG A 89 22.30 2.31 -11.51
N GLY A 90 23.21 2.88 -10.73
CA GLY A 90 23.92 2.16 -9.66
C GLY A 90 23.03 1.83 -8.45
N ARG A 91 21.79 2.35 -8.42
CA ARG A 91 20.83 2.16 -7.33
C ARG A 91 19.57 1.43 -7.75
N ALA A 92 19.64 0.66 -8.84
CA ALA A 92 18.52 -0.12 -9.36
C ALA A 92 17.91 -1.06 -8.29
N ASP A 93 18.73 -1.77 -7.53
CA ASP A 93 18.27 -2.69 -6.47
C ASP A 93 17.55 -1.97 -5.33
N ALA A 94 18.03 -0.78 -4.97
CA ALA A 94 17.38 0.04 -3.95
C ALA A 94 16.01 0.56 -4.41
N LEU A 95 15.88 0.89 -5.70
CA LEU A 95 14.59 1.22 -6.31
C LEU A 95 13.67 -0.01 -6.31
N ASP A 96 14.17 -1.18 -6.68
CA ASP A 96 13.38 -2.41 -6.75
C ASP A 96 12.78 -2.77 -5.40
N GLN A 97 13.61 -2.78 -4.36
CA GLN A 97 13.16 -3.02 -2.99
C GLN A 97 12.14 -1.96 -2.56
N THR A 98 12.34 -0.68 -2.91
CA THR A 98 11.40 0.39 -2.57
C THR A 98 10.04 0.16 -3.23
N LEU A 99 10.01 -0.16 -4.53
CA LEU A 99 8.77 -0.42 -5.27
C LEU A 99 8.05 -1.68 -4.78
N ALA A 100 8.79 -2.76 -4.52
CA ALA A 100 8.24 -3.99 -3.95
C ALA A 100 7.61 -3.74 -2.58
N SER A 101 8.31 -3.01 -1.70
CA SER A 101 7.83 -2.71 -0.35
C SER A 101 6.60 -1.80 -0.35
N LEU A 102 6.54 -0.82 -1.25
CA LEU A 102 5.37 0.04 -1.40
C LEU A 102 4.18 -0.74 -1.94
N ALA A 103 4.36 -1.54 -2.99
CA ALA A 103 3.29 -2.36 -3.55
C ALA A 103 2.71 -3.31 -2.50
N GLU A 104 3.57 -3.98 -1.74
CA GLU A 104 3.16 -4.89 -0.67
C GLU A 104 2.49 -4.16 0.50
N GLY A 105 3.04 -3.02 0.91
CA GLY A 105 2.47 -2.20 1.97
C GLY A 105 1.07 -1.72 1.63
N ILE A 106 0.87 -1.14 0.43
CA ILE A 106 -0.47 -0.68 0.04
C ILE A 106 -1.43 -1.85 -0.12
N ARG A 107 -0.99 -3.01 -0.61
CA ARG A 107 -1.80 -4.23 -0.71
C ARG A 107 -2.29 -4.67 0.68
N ALA A 108 -1.38 -4.83 1.64
CA ALA A 108 -1.70 -5.22 3.00
C ALA A 108 -2.69 -4.26 3.68
N VAL A 109 -2.45 -2.95 3.58
CA VAL A 109 -3.38 -1.92 4.11
C VAL A 109 -4.74 -2.00 3.40
N SER A 110 -4.77 -2.22 2.08
CA SER A 110 -6.03 -2.29 1.32
C SER A 110 -6.92 -3.43 1.79
N VAL A 111 -6.34 -4.59 2.13
CA VAL A 111 -7.09 -5.72 2.70
C VAL A 111 -7.69 -5.33 4.05
N LEU A 112 -6.91 -4.66 4.92
CA LEU A 112 -7.41 -4.20 6.23
C LEU A 112 -8.49 -3.11 6.12
N LEU A 113 -8.43 -2.29 5.07
CA LEU A 113 -9.42 -1.26 4.79
C LEU A 113 -10.67 -1.78 4.08
N HIS A 114 -10.63 -3.02 3.57
CA HIS A 114 -11.72 -3.57 2.79
C HIS A 114 -13.09 -3.54 3.51
N PRO A 115 -13.19 -3.84 4.82
CA PRO A 115 -14.44 -3.74 5.56
C PRO A 115 -15.02 -2.31 5.64
N TYR A 116 -14.19 -1.29 5.44
CA TYR A 116 -14.58 0.13 5.54
C TYR A 116 -14.87 0.75 4.16
N MET A 117 -14.10 0.36 3.14
CA MET A 117 -14.14 0.93 1.79
C MET A 117 -14.02 -0.16 0.71
N PRO A 118 -15.00 -1.07 0.60
CA PRO A 118 -14.86 -2.28 -0.21
C PRO A 118 -14.66 -1.99 -1.70
N SER A 119 -15.38 -1.00 -2.24
CA SER A 119 -15.27 -0.63 -3.67
C SER A 119 -13.89 -0.06 -4.03
N SER A 120 -13.37 0.89 -3.25
CA SER A 120 -12.08 1.53 -3.52
C SER A 120 -10.90 0.57 -3.32
N THR A 121 -10.97 -0.28 -2.29
CA THR A 121 -9.91 -1.25 -2.00
C THR A 121 -9.89 -2.39 -3.00
N ALA A 122 -11.04 -2.92 -3.44
CA ALA A 122 -11.11 -3.93 -4.48
C ALA A 122 -10.47 -3.44 -5.79
N ARG A 123 -10.82 -2.22 -6.24
CA ARG A 123 -10.21 -1.61 -7.43
C ARG A 123 -8.69 -1.49 -7.34
N LEU A 124 -8.16 -1.16 -6.16
CA LEU A 124 -6.71 -1.06 -5.96
C LEU A 124 -6.05 -2.45 -5.95
N LEU A 125 -6.64 -3.41 -5.24
CA LEU A 125 -6.15 -4.78 -5.18
C LEU A 125 -6.13 -5.44 -6.57
N ASP A 126 -7.17 -5.20 -7.38
CA ASP A 126 -7.21 -5.61 -8.79
C ASP A 126 -6.09 -4.95 -9.59
N ALA A 127 -5.91 -3.63 -9.45
CA ALA A 127 -4.84 -2.90 -10.12
C ALA A 127 -3.43 -3.35 -9.69
N LEU A 128 -3.29 -3.98 -8.53
CA LEU A 128 -2.03 -4.59 -8.08
C LEU A 128 -1.84 -6.04 -8.53
N GLY A 129 -2.86 -6.63 -9.18
CA GLY A 129 -2.87 -8.06 -9.51
C GLY A 129 -3.00 -8.96 -8.28
N ALA A 130 -3.58 -8.46 -7.18
CA ALA A 130 -3.71 -9.15 -5.91
C ALA A 130 -5.14 -9.03 -5.34
N PRO A 131 -6.17 -9.58 -6.03
CA PRO A 131 -7.59 -9.37 -5.71
C PRO A 131 -8.07 -10.03 -4.40
N ASP A 132 -7.20 -10.73 -3.67
CA ASP A 132 -7.57 -11.42 -2.42
C ASP A 132 -7.81 -10.44 -1.27
N THR A 133 -9.08 -10.28 -0.90
CA THR A 133 -9.53 -9.44 0.21
C THR A 133 -9.65 -10.19 1.55
N GLY A 134 -9.30 -11.47 1.58
CA GLY A 134 -9.38 -12.29 2.79
C GLY A 134 -8.40 -11.79 3.86
N TYR A 135 -8.85 -11.70 5.11
CA TYR A 135 -8.04 -11.21 6.23
C TYR A 135 -6.62 -11.79 6.31
N LYS A 136 -6.44 -13.09 6.01
CA LYS A 136 -5.12 -13.75 6.02
C LYS A 136 -4.16 -13.15 5.01
N SER A 137 -4.65 -12.60 3.91
CA SER A 137 -3.84 -11.93 2.90
C SER A 137 -3.31 -10.59 3.41
N ALA A 138 -3.87 -9.99 4.48
CA ALA A 138 -3.36 -8.72 5.04
C ALA A 138 -1.96 -8.83 5.66
N ALA A 139 -1.43 -10.03 5.87
CA ALA A 139 -0.07 -10.22 6.33
C ALA A 139 0.93 -9.62 5.33
N PHE A 140 1.84 -8.78 5.82
CA PHE A 140 2.90 -8.19 5.00
C PHE A 140 3.94 -9.26 4.66
N ALA A 141 4.15 -9.47 3.36
CA ALA A 141 5.08 -10.47 2.85
C ALA A 141 6.51 -9.94 2.81
N ALA A 142 7.47 -10.73 3.31
CA ALA A 142 8.90 -10.41 3.20
C ALA A 142 9.44 -10.56 1.76
N LEU A 143 8.72 -11.30 0.91
CA LEU A 143 9.03 -11.51 -0.49
C LEU A 143 7.76 -11.32 -1.31
N VAL A 144 7.86 -10.47 -2.34
CA VAL A 144 6.73 -10.19 -3.23
C VAL A 144 6.83 -11.06 -4.46
N ASN A 145 5.72 -11.71 -4.82
CA ASN A 145 5.63 -12.40 -6.09
C ASN A 145 5.58 -11.40 -7.24
N ARG A 146 6.20 -11.74 -8.37
CA ARG A 146 6.16 -10.90 -9.57
C ARG A 146 4.71 -10.70 -10.03
N ALA A 147 4.17 -9.50 -9.85
CA ALA A 147 2.83 -9.14 -10.29
C ALA A 147 2.90 -8.00 -11.32
N ARG A 148 1.94 -7.97 -12.25
CA ARG A 148 1.79 -6.86 -13.19
C ARG A 148 0.71 -5.92 -12.66
N VAL A 149 1.04 -4.65 -12.50
CA VAL A 149 0.06 -3.62 -12.16
C VAL A 149 -0.73 -3.20 -13.39
N GLY A 150 -2.03 -2.99 -13.21
CA GLY A 150 -2.93 -2.39 -14.18
C GLY A 150 -3.00 -0.87 -14.03
N GLU A 151 -3.78 -0.23 -14.91
CA GLU A 151 -4.11 1.18 -14.74
C GLU A 151 -5.04 1.38 -13.53
N LEU A 152 -4.76 2.41 -12.73
CA LEU A 152 -5.58 2.79 -11.59
C LEU A 152 -6.22 4.15 -11.84
N GLN A 153 -7.52 4.16 -12.10
CA GLN A 153 -8.30 5.40 -12.08
C GLN A 153 -8.29 6.02 -10.67
N PRO A 154 -8.44 7.35 -10.52
CA PRO A 154 -8.53 7.99 -9.21
C PRO A 154 -9.51 7.27 -8.29
N LEU A 155 -9.05 6.90 -7.09
CA LEU A 155 -9.88 6.18 -6.12
C LEU A 155 -10.97 7.08 -5.53
N PHE A 156 -10.66 8.37 -5.36
CA PHE A 156 -11.56 9.38 -4.80
C PHE A 156 -11.56 10.63 -5.69
N PRO A 157 -12.35 10.63 -6.78
CA PRO A 157 -12.47 11.81 -7.63
C PRO A 157 -13.04 12.98 -6.84
N LYS A 158 -12.49 14.19 -7.04
CA LYS A 158 -13.08 15.41 -6.46
C LYS A 158 -14.48 15.57 -7.05
N ARG A 159 -15.49 15.76 -6.18
CA ARG A 159 -16.83 16.15 -6.66
C ARG A 159 -16.71 17.52 -7.32
N ALA A 160 -17.21 17.61 -8.55
CA ALA A 160 -17.33 18.86 -9.32
C ALA A 160 -18.32 19.82 -8.66
#